data_AF-A0A1F9WTZ2-F1
#
_entry.id   AF-A0A1F9WTZ2-F1
#
_cell.length_a   1.000
_cell.length_b   1.000
_cell.length_c   1.000
_cell.angle_alpha   90.00
_cell.angle_beta   90.00
_cell.angle_gamma   90.00
#
_symmetry.space_group_name_H-M   'P 1'
#
loop_
_entity.id
_entity.type
_entity.pdbx_description
1 polymer ?
#
loop_
_entity_poly.entity_id
_entity_poly.type
_entity_poly.pdbx_seq_one_letter_code
_entity_poly.pdbx_strand_id
1 'polypeptide(L)'
;MRGLLMRVLFIHSSTESLGLEYLSSSLKQRGHTTALLFEPFLFRSFRLDSRALDSSSAPKLAAEALAWKPDLVGFSVESDYFGWACEVTK
;
A
#
# COMPACT_ATOMS: atom_id res chain seq x y z
N MET A 1 18.43 21.49 9.84
CA MET A 1 18.22 21.41 8.37
C MET A 1 16.76 21.05 8.15
N ARG A 2 15.97 21.89 7.46
CA ARG A 2 14.59 21.53 7.08
C ARG A 2 14.69 20.60 5.85
N GLY A 3 14.35 19.32 6.02
CA GLY A 3 14.16 18.41 4.90
C GLY A 3 12.97 18.85 4.03
N LEU A 4 12.95 18.42 2.78
CA LEU A 4 11.84 18.68 1.85
C LEU A 4 10.56 18.04 2.42
N LEU A 5 9.43 18.78 2.46
CA LEU A 5 8.14 18.19 2.82
C LEU A 5 7.67 17.29 1.65
N MET A 6 7.29 16.06 1.96
CA MET A 6 6.98 15.04 0.95
C MET A 6 5.63 14.41 1.22
N ARG A 7 5.00 13.91 0.15
CA ARG A 7 3.81 13.07 0.16
C ARG A 7 4.25 11.62 0.03
N VAL A 8 4.24 10.88 1.15
CA VAL A 8 4.64 9.47 1.19
C VAL A 8 3.40 8.57 1.28
N LEU A 9 3.21 7.71 0.29
CA LEU A 9 2.12 6.73 0.26
C LEU A 9 2.66 5.35 0.62
N PHE A 10 2.01 4.67 1.57
CA PHE A 10 2.31 3.27 1.87
C PHE A 10 1.20 2.38 1.31
N ILE A 11 1.57 1.33 0.60
CA ILE A 11 0.65 0.30 0.08
C ILE A 11 0.94 -0.99 0.84
N HIS A 12 -0.11 -1.61 1.39
CA HIS A 12 -0.02 -2.90 2.08
C HIS A 12 -1.24 -3.75 1.84
N SER A 13 -1.18 -5.00 2.26
CA SER A 13 -2.21 -5.98 2.03
C SER A 13 -2.43 -6.93 3.19
N SER A 14 -3.59 -7.60 3.19
CA SER A 14 -4.01 -8.69 4.07
C SER A 14 -4.15 -8.34 5.54
N THR A 15 -3.10 -7.80 6.16
CA THR A 15 -3.05 -7.49 7.58
C THR A 15 -2.73 -6.02 7.83
N GLU A 16 -3.25 -5.49 8.94
CA GLU A 16 -2.85 -4.18 9.45
C GLU A 16 -1.37 -4.21 9.84
N SER A 17 -0.65 -3.13 9.53
CA SER A 17 0.79 -3.05 9.77
C SER A 17 1.11 -1.92 10.73
N LEU A 18 1.24 -2.25 12.02
CA LEU A 18 1.72 -1.32 13.05
C LEU A 18 3.06 -0.70 12.66
N GLY A 19 3.93 -1.45 11.98
CA GLY A 19 5.21 -0.94 11.46
C GLY A 19 5.02 0.23 10.50
N LEU A 20 4.07 0.14 9.56
CA LEU A 20 3.74 1.23 8.66
C LEU A 20 3.13 2.43 9.40
N GLU A 21 2.32 2.20 10.43
CA GLU A 21 1.76 3.28 11.25
C GLU A 21 2.85 4.02 12.04
N TYR A 22 3.85 3.30 12.56
CA TYR A 22 5.04 3.91 13.17
C TYR A 22 5.84 4.74 12.16
N LEU A 23 6.07 4.23 10.94
CA LEU A 23 6.74 5.01 9.89
C LEU A 23 5.92 6.24 9.49
N SER A 24 4.62 6.08 9.28
CA SER A 24 3.68 7.15 8.94
C SER A 24 3.69 8.25 10.00
N SER A 25 3.60 7.90 11.29
CA SER A 25 3.59 8.84 12.39
C SER A 25 4.94 9.54 12.57
N SER A 26 6.07 8.83 12.43
CA SER A 26 7.43 9.39 12.49
C SER A 26 7.70 10.40 11.36
N LEU A 27 7.18 10.13 10.15
CA LEU A 27 7.24 11.05 9.01
C LEU A 27 6.33 12.27 9.20
N LYS A 28 5.09 12.05 9.68
CA LYS A 28 4.15 13.14 10.02
C LYS A 28 4.74 14.09 11.06
N GLN A 29 5.42 13.58 12.10
CA GLN A 29 6.12 14.40 13.10
C GLN A 29 7.21 15.31 12.51
N ARG A 30 7.78 14.93 11.36
CA ARG A 30 8.78 15.71 10.63
C ARG A 30 8.17 16.65 9.58
N GLY A 31 6.84 16.70 9.49
CA GLY A 31 6.08 17.57 8.59
C GLY A 31 5.71 16.96 7.24
N HIS A 32 6.08 15.69 6.98
CA HIS A 32 5.67 15.01 5.74
C HIS A 32 4.18 14.64 5.79
N THR A 33 3.53 14.60 4.64
CA THR A 33 2.15 14.12 4.49
C THR A 33 2.21 12.63 4.17
N THR A 34 1.46 11.80 4.90
CA THR A 34 1.46 10.35 4.65
C THR A 34 0.04 9.78 4.59
N ALA A 35 -0.14 8.74 3.76
CA ALA A 35 -1.37 7.99 3.60
C ALA A 35 -1.09 6.49 3.45
N LEU A 36 -2.10 5.67 3.69
CA LEU A 36 -2.05 4.21 3.53
C LEU A 36 -3.13 3.79 2.53
N LEU A 37 -2.79 2.90 1.60
CA LEU A 37 -3.74 2.13 0.78
C LEU A 37 -3.64 0.66 1.14
N PHE A 38 -4.80 0.04 1.35
CA PHE A 38 -4.92 -1.32 1.86
C PHE A 38 -5.66 -2.22 0.88
N GLU A 39 -5.07 -3.37 0.57
CA GLU A 39 -5.74 -4.46 -0.15
C GLU A 39 -6.15 -5.59 0.82
N PRO A 40 -7.46 -5.81 1.04
CA PRO A 40 -7.93 -6.83 1.99
C PRO A 40 -7.80 -8.28 1.49
N PHE A 41 -7.70 -8.54 0.18
CA PHE A 41 -7.68 -9.88 -0.41
C PHE A 41 -8.83 -10.80 0.06
N LEU A 42 -10.07 -10.32 -0.07
CA LEU A 42 -11.27 -11.00 0.46
C LEU A 42 -11.47 -12.44 -0.05
N PHE A 43 -11.06 -12.72 -1.29
CA PHE A 43 -11.25 -14.03 -1.94
C PHE A 43 -9.94 -14.75 -2.25
N ARG A 44 -8.81 -14.25 -1.75
CA ARG A 44 -7.48 -14.80 -2.04
C ARG A 44 -6.61 -14.75 -0.80
N SER A 45 -6.89 -15.65 0.13
CA SER A 45 -6.21 -15.78 1.42
C SER A 45 -5.95 -17.25 1.75
N PHE A 46 -5.16 -17.51 2.79
CA PHE A 46 -4.90 -18.87 3.28
C PHE A 46 -6.16 -19.63 3.75
N ARG A 47 -7.26 -18.93 4.07
CA ARG A 47 -8.53 -19.53 4.51
C ARG A 47 -9.52 -19.75 3.38
N LEU A 48 -9.47 -18.88 2.36
CA LEU A 48 -10.41 -18.86 1.24
C LEU A 48 -9.66 -18.39 -0.01
N ASP A 49 -9.59 -19.26 -1.01
CA ASP A 49 -9.05 -18.96 -2.34
C ASP A 49 -10.11 -19.31 -3.40
N SER A 50 -10.73 -18.28 -3.98
CA SER A 50 -11.76 -18.40 -5.00
C SER A 50 -11.44 -17.51 -6.20
N ARG A 51 -10.77 -18.09 -7.20
CA ARG A 51 -10.41 -17.40 -8.45
C ARG A 51 -11.61 -16.87 -9.25
N ALA A 52 -12.80 -17.44 -9.06
CA ALA A 52 -14.01 -16.98 -9.73
C ALA A 52 -14.54 -15.65 -9.14
N LEU A 53 -14.18 -15.34 -7.89
CA LEU A 53 -14.60 -14.14 -7.18
C LEU A 53 -13.45 -13.14 -7.00
N ASP A 54 -12.20 -13.59 -7.16
CA ASP A 54 -11.00 -12.76 -7.08
C ASP A 54 -10.73 -12.05 -8.42
N SER A 55 -11.15 -10.80 -8.53
CA SER A 55 -10.70 -9.89 -9.58
C SER A 55 -9.49 -9.10 -9.08
N SER A 56 -8.42 -9.02 -9.88
CA SER A 56 -7.23 -8.24 -9.51
C SER A 56 -7.59 -6.79 -9.18
N SER A 57 -7.27 -6.38 -7.95
CA SER A 57 -7.45 -5.01 -7.48
C SER A 57 -6.32 -4.07 -7.91
N ALA A 58 -5.24 -4.63 -8.48
CA ALA A 58 -4.02 -3.88 -8.78
C ALA A 58 -4.25 -2.62 -9.65
N PRO A 59 -5.05 -2.67 -10.74
CA PRO A 59 -5.32 -1.47 -11.54
C PRO A 59 -6.05 -0.37 -10.76
N LYS A 60 -6.97 -0.76 -9.86
CA LYS A 60 -7.71 0.18 -9.01
C LYS A 60 -6.77 0.82 -8.00
N LEU A 61 -5.94 0.04 -7.32
CA LEU A 61 -4.96 0.59 -6.37
C LEU A 61 -3.93 1.49 -7.05
N ALA A 62 -3.46 1.13 -8.26
CA ALA A 62 -2.56 1.96 -9.03
C ALA A 62 -3.20 3.32 -9.35
N ALA A 63 -4.47 3.33 -9.78
CA ALA A 63 -5.21 4.56 -10.05
C ALA A 63 -5.40 5.42 -8.78
N GLU A 64 -5.73 4.81 -7.64
CA GLU A 64 -5.86 5.51 -6.35
C GLU A 64 -4.52 6.08 -5.89
N ALA A 65 -3.43 5.34 -6.05
CA ALA A 65 -2.08 5.78 -5.73
C ALA A 65 -1.67 7.00 -6.56
N LEU A 66 -1.90 6.96 -7.89
CA LEU A 66 -1.60 8.07 -8.78
C LEU A 66 -2.47 9.30 -8.50
N ALA A 67 -3.76 9.10 -8.21
CA ALA A 67 -4.68 10.19 -7.85
C ALA A 67 -4.24 10.93 -6.58
N TRP A 68 -3.58 10.24 -5.66
CA TRP A 68 -3.04 10.84 -4.43
C TRP A 68 -1.77 11.70 -4.66
N LYS A 69 -1.14 11.63 -5.84
CA LYS A 69 0.08 12.37 -6.21
C LYS A 69 1.22 12.23 -5.18
N PRO A 70 1.71 11.00 -4.91
CA PRO A 70 2.85 10.77 -4.02
C PRO A 70 4.17 11.25 -4.64
N ASP A 71 5.08 11.72 -3.79
CA ASP A 71 6.49 11.90 -4.12
C ASP A 71 7.30 10.60 -3.89
N LEU A 72 6.79 9.73 -3.01
CA LEU A 72 7.37 8.43 -2.68
C LEU A 72 6.25 7.42 -2.43
N VAL A 73 6.38 6.23 -3.00
CA VAL A 73 5.51 5.08 -2.70
C VAL A 73 6.34 3.98 -2.06
N GLY A 74 5.92 3.52 -0.88
CA GLY A 74 6.52 2.37 -0.18
C GLY A 74 5.55 1.20 -0.14
N PHE A 75 6.04 -0.01 -0.37
CA PHE A 75 5.23 -1.22 -0.28
C PHE A 75 5.65 -2.06 0.93
N SER A 76 4.68 -2.53 1.71
CA SER A 76 4.86 -3.59 2.71
C SER A 76 4.19 -4.84 2.19
N VAL A 77 4.99 -5.82 1.79
CA VAL A 77 4.51 -6.96 0.99
C VAL A 77 4.86 -8.27 1.68
N GLU A 78 3.85 -9.10 1.91
CA GLU A 78 4.04 -10.51 2.26
C GLU A 78 4.40 -11.31 1.01
N SER A 79 5.22 -12.35 1.15
CA SER A 79 5.78 -13.08 -0.01
C SER A 79 4.71 -13.62 -0.96
N ASP A 80 3.56 -14.05 -0.42
CA ASP A 80 2.42 -14.58 -1.19
C ASP A 80 1.77 -13.54 -2.13
N TYR A 81 1.97 -12.25 -1.85
CA TYR A 81 1.38 -11.14 -2.62
C TYR A 81 2.40 -10.33 -3.41
N PHE A 82 3.65 -10.80 -3.51
CA PHE A 82 4.70 -10.11 -4.27
C PHE A 82 4.32 -9.87 -5.75
N GLY A 83 3.75 -10.88 -6.40
CA GLY A 83 3.29 -10.76 -7.79
C GLY A 83 2.23 -9.66 -7.98
N TRP A 84 1.28 -9.57 -7.03
CA TRP A 84 0.27 -8.51 -7.04
C TRP A 84 0.90 -7.13 -6.83
N ALA A 85 1.88 -7.00 -5.91
CA ALA A 85 2.56 -5.73 -5.70
C ALA A 85 3.29 -5.27 -6.98
N CYS A 86 3.91 -6.20 -7.73
CA CYS A 86 4.47 -5.89 -9.04
C CYS A 86 3.41 -5.46 -10.06
N GLU A 87 2.21 -6.05 -10.05
CA GLU A 87 1.10 -5.60 -10.91
C GLU A 87 0.66 -4.18 -10.61
N VAL A 88 0.63 -3.75 -9.34
CA VAL A 88 0.28 -2.37 -8.94
C VAL A 88 1.28 -1.35 -9.50
N THR A 89 2.54 -1.74 -9.71
CA THR A 89 3.60 -0.84 -10.20
C THR A 89 3.64 -0.65 -11.72
N LYS A 90 2.82 -1.39 -12.47
CA LYS A 90 2.75 -1.31 -13.94
C LYS A 90 1.77 -0.23 -14.38
#